data_AF-A0A4U7AQK9-F1
#
_entry.id   AF-A0A4U7AQK9-F1
#
_cell.length_a   1.000
_cell.length_b   1.000
_cell.length_c   1.000
_cell.angle_alpha   90.00
_cell.angle_beta   90.00
_cell.angle_gamma   90.00
#
_symmetry.space_group_name_H-M   'P 1'
#
loop_
_entity.id
_entity.type
_entity.pdbx_description
1 polymer ?
#
loop_
_entity_poly.entity_id
_entity_poly.type
_entity_poly.pdbx_seq_one_letter_code
_entity_poly.pdbx_strand_id
1 'polypeptide(L)'
;MQLTRLALYNCVFSDSLEDLAALLRSLRPLRTFVCVTINTLQRSGTIHATDRVLSALTEQHSDSLEGLSLTELNSFSSWRIVPSFAGLRKLRRLHVDGFLLQLAHREGQSTPPLLPTTLEEVRLHSTSGVRLAAYRMLLEVGKESGVKRFMIDVKEGYRFAYLTYEPLLETAKSLGVEMVL
;
A
#
# COMPACT_ATOMS: atom_id res chain seq x y z
N MET A 1 -28.06 -8.18 5.02
CA MET A 1 -27.36 -6.97 4.53
C MET A 1 -25.95 -7.40 4.13
N GLN A 2 -25.55 -7.26 2.86
CA GLN A 2 -24.18 -7.61 2.43
C GLN A 2 -23.27 -6.42 2.64
N LEU A 3 -22.39 -6.48 3.65
CA LEU A 3 -21.41 -5.44 3.92
C LEU A 3 -20.25 -5.60 2.93
N THR A 4 -20.22 -4.76 1.89
CA THR A 4 -19.19 -4.80 0.83
C THR A 4 -18.03 -3.86 1.09
N ARG A 5 -18.12 -3.04 2.14
CA ARG A 5 -17.11 -2.06 2.54
C ARG A 5 -16.87 -2.16 4.03
N LEU A 6 -15.61 -2.28 4.43
CA LEU A 6 -15.19 -2.27 5.83
C LEU A 6 -14.15 -1.16 6.00
N ALA A 7 -14.37 -0.31 7.00
CA ALA A 7 -13.41 0.70 7.41
C ALA A 7 -13.11 0.52 8.90
N LEU A 8 -11.84 0.36 9.21
CA LEU A 8 -11.30 0.15 10.54
C LEU A 8 -10.39 1.34 10.88
N TYR A 9 -10.68 2.06 11.95
CA TYR A 9 -9.95 3.26 12.35
C TYR A 9 -9.40 3.11 13.76
N ASN A 10 -8.17 3.58 13.96
CA ASN A 10 -7.44 3.52 15.24
C ASN A 10 -7.38 2.10 15.82
N CYS A 11 -7.30 1.09 14.94
CA CYS A 11 -7.16 -0.28 15.40
C CYS A 11 -5.77 -0.51 15.97
N VAL A 12 -5.74 -1.19 17.12
CA VAL A 12 -4.52 -1.74 17.70
C VAL A 12 -4.62 -3.23 17.52
N PHE A 13 -3.72 -3.78 16.70
CA PHE A 13 -3.66 -5.20 16.44
C PHE A 13 -2.70 -5.85 17.42
N SER A 14 -3.20 -6.85 18.17
CA SER A 14 -2.34 -7.74 18.96
C SER A 14 -1.56 -8.67 18.02
N ASP A 15 -0.53 -9.33 18.57
CA ASP A 15 0.36 -10.21 17.80
C ASP A 15 -0.36 -11.39 17.10
N SER A 16 -1.56 -11.78 17.55
CA SER A 16 -2.30 -12.91 16.95
C SER A 16 -3.03 -12.54 15.66
N LEU A 17 -3.60 -11.33 15.56
CA LEU A 17 -4.42 -10.87 14.43
C LEU A 17 -5.59 -11.79 14.03
N GLU A 18 -5.92 -12.79 14.86
CA GLU A 18 -6.90 -13.83 14.56
C GLU A 18 -8.32 -13.28 14.44
N ASP A 19 -8.67 -12.33 15.30
CA ASP A 19 -9.99 -11.69 15.28
C ASP A 19 -10.21 -10.90 13.98
N LEU A 20 -9.17 -10.21 13.48
CA LEU A 20 -9.26 -9.52 12.20
C LEU A 20 -9.41 -10.52 11.05
N ALA A 21 -8.63 -11.60 11.05
CA ALA A 21 -8.74 -12.63 10.03
C ALA A 21 -10.14 -13.27 10.06
N ALA A 22 -10.68 -13.59 11.24
CA ALA A 22 -12.02 -14.12 11.41
C ALA A 22 -13.10 -13.14 10.91
N LEU A 23 -12.98 -11.86 11.25
CA LEU A 23 -13.85 -10.81 10.75
C LEU A 23 -13.82 -10.76 9.21
N LEU A 24 -12.64 -10.71 8.61
CA LEU A 24 -12.48 -10.67 7.16
C LEU A 24 -13.10 -11.91 6.48
N ARG A 25 -12.96 -13.11 7.06
CA ARG A 25 -13.62 -14.33 6.54
C ARG A 25 -15.15 -14.20 6.50
N SER A 26 -15.73 -13.54 7.51
CA SER A 26 -17.20 -13.41 7.62
C SER A 26 -17.81 -12.41 6.62
N LEU A 27 -16.99 -11.54 6.01
CA LEU A 27 -17.45 -10.42 5.18
C LEU A 27 -17.32 -10.67 3.68
N ARG A 28 -17.93 -11.74 3.15
CA ARG A 28 -17.85 -12.06 1.72
C ARG A 28 -19.13 -11.64 0.96
N PRO A 29 -19.02 -10.87 -0.15
CA PRO A 29 -17.80 -10.32 -0.75
C PRO A 29 -17.40 -8.96 -0.14
N LEU A 30 -16.13 -8.78 0.21
CA LEU A 30 -15.56 -7.48 0.51
C LEU A 30 -15.00 -6.87 -0.77
N ARG A 31 -15.45 -5.66 -1.12
CA ARG A 31 -14.99 -4.89 -2.28
C ARG A 31 -14.05 -3.75 -1.91
N THR A 32 -14.21 -3.18 -0.72
CA THR A 32 -13.36 -2.09 -0.24
C THR A 32 -12.97 -2.32 1.20
N PHE A 33 -11.67 -2.24 1.47
CA PHE A 33 -11.12 -2.31 2.81
C PHE A 33 -10.30 -1.06 3.09
N VAL A 34 -10.60 -0.40 4.22
CA VAL A 34 -9.83 0.73 4.74
C VAL A 34 -9.36 0.36 6.14
N CYS A 35 -8.06 0.47 6.40
CA CYS A 35 -7.50 0.28 7.72
C CYS A 35 -6.55 1.42 8.06
N VAL A 36 -6.87 2.15 9.13
CA VAL A 36 -5.99 3.13 9.75
C VAL A 36 -5.60 2.57 11.11
N THR A 37 -4.33 2.19 11.25
CA THR A 37 -3.80 1.55 12.46
C THR A 37 -2.84 2.47 13.20
N ILE A 38 -2.86 2.37 14.53
CA ILE A 38 -1.83 2.96 15.40
C ILE A 38 -1.01 1.77 15.89
N ASN A 39 0.07 1.46 15.19
CA ASN A 39 0.89 0.34 15.57
C ASN A 39 1.71 0.67 16.82
N THR A 40 1.60 -0.18 17.84
CA THR A 40 2.43 -0.18 19.04
C THR A 40 3.89 -0.46 18.65
N LEU A 41 4.85 0.17 19.34
CA LEU A 41 6.30 -0.02 19.13
C LEU A 41 6.67 -1.52 19.04
N GLN A 42 6.79 -2.06 17.83
CA GLN A 42 7.25 -3.44 17.62
C GLN A 42 8.76 -3.46 17.40
N ARG A 43 9.43 -4.40 18.08
CA ARG A 43 10.87 -4.64 17.95
C ARG A 43 11.16 -5.26 16.58
N SER A 44 12.19 -4.73 15.91
CA SER A 44 12.74 -5.21 14.64
C SER A 44 12.72 -6.74 14.51
N GLY A 45 12.13 -7.27 13.43
CA GLY A 45 12.24 -8.69 13.03
C GLY A 45 10.96 -9.53 13.13
N THR A 46 9.81 -8.96 13.51
CA THR A 46 8.51 -9.65 13.54
C THR A 46 7.70 -9.37 12.27
N ILE A 47 6.90 -10.36 11.81
CA ILE A 47 5.96 -10.21 10.69
C ILE A 47 5.04 -9.03 10.98
N HIS A 48 5.01 -8.03 10.10
CA HIS A 48 4.25 -6.81 10.34
C HIS A 48 2.74 -7.12 10.39
N ALA A 49 2.01 -6.42 11.26
CA ALA A 49 0.56 -6.58 11.37
C ALA A 49 -0.13 -6.45 10.00
N THR A 50 0.39 -5.55 9.17
CA THR A 50 -0.04 -5.40 7.79
C THR A 50 0.17 -6.62 6.92
N ASP A 51 1.33 -7.29 6.96
CA ASP A 51 1.58 -8.45 6.09
C ASP A 51 0.53 -9.53 6.31
N ARG A 52 0.11 -9.71 7.56
CA ARG A 52 -0.98 -10.61 7.95
C ARG A 52 -2.34 -10.11 7.46
N VAL A 53 -2.62 -8.82 7.56
CA VAL A 53 -3.85 -8.22 6.98
C VAL A 53 -3.90 -8.48 5.48
N LEU A 54 -2.80 -8.25 4.76
CA LEU A 54 -2.70 -8.49 3.32
C LEU A 54 -2.86 -9.98 2.97
N SER A 55 -2.21 -10.89 3.71
CA SER A 55 -2.39 -12.33 3.50
C SER A 55 -3.86 -12.73 3.67
N ALA A 56 -4.49 -12.28 4.75
CA ALA A 56 -5.91 -12.56 5.01
C ALA A 56 -6.82 -11.97 3.91
N LEU A 57 -6.56 -10.74 3.46
CA LEU A 57 -7.31 -10.15 2.35
C LEU A 57 -7.12 -10.92 1.05
N THR A 58 -5.90 -11.34 0.72
CA THR A 58 -5.61 -12.14 -0.48
C THR A 58 -6.30 -13.49 -0.44
N GLU A 59 -6.21 -14.20 0.68
CA GLU A 59 -6.83 -15.53 0.83
C GLU A 59 -8.36 -15.47 0.73
N GLN A 60 -8.97 -14.41 1.26
CA GLN A 60 -10.42 -14.38 1.45
C GLN A 60 -11.16 -13.56 0.39
N HIS A 61 -10.49 -12.58 -0.22
CA HIS A 61 -11.11 -11.54 -1.07
C HIS A 61 -10.34 -11.25 -2.36
N SER A 62 -9.41 -12.11 -2.79
CA SER A 62 -8.63 -11.92 -4.04
C SER A 62 -9.51 -11.63 -5.27
N ASP A 63 -10.63 -12.32 -5.38
CA ASP A 63 -11.56 -12.21 -6.51
C ASP A 63 -12.69 -11.19 -6.29
N SER A 64 -12.65 -10.39 -5.22
CA SER A 64 -13.69 -9.38 -4.93
C SER A 64 -13.16 -8.01 -4.51
N LEU A 65 -11.96 -7.93 -3.93
CA LEU A 65 -11.41 -6.69 -3.40
C LEU A 65 -10.97 -5.79 -4.56
N GLU A 66 -11.62 -4.65 -4.70
CA GLU A 66 -11.37 -3.67 -5.77
C GLU A 66 -10.60 -2.44 -5.25
N GLY A 67 -10.73 -2.13 -3.96
CA GLY A 67 -10.07 -0.99 -3.32
C GLY A 67 -9.49 -1.36 -1.97
N LEU A 68 -8.25 -0.94 -1.74
CA LEU A 68 -7.52 -1.17 -0.50
C LEU A 68 -6.88 0.13 -0.05
N SER A 69 -7.18 0.57 1.17
CA SER A 69 -6.52 1.69 1.82
C SER A 69 -5.92 1.23 3.15
N LEU A 70 -4.63 1.44 3.34
CA LEU A 70 -3.92 1.03 4.54
C LEU A 70 -2.99 2.16 4.99
N THR A 71 -3.15 2.63 6.22
CA THR A 71 -2.36 3.73 6.77
C THR A 71 -1.88 3.35 8.16
N GLU A 72 -0.57 3.40 8.39
CA GLU A 72 -0.01 3.26 9.74
C GLU A 72 0.41 4.64 10.24
N LEU A 73 -0.07 5.01 11.42
CA LEU A 73 0.17 6.33 12.00
C LEU A 73 1.52 6.46 12.73
N ASN A 74 2.37 5.41 12.71
CA ASN A 74 3.69 5.45 13.34
C ASN A 74 4.82 5.67 12.30
N SER A 75 5.85 6.41 12.68
CA SER A 75 6.90 6.89 11.77
C SER A 75 8.02 5.88 11.51
N PHE A 76 7.93 4.68 12.08
CA PHE A 76 9.02 3.69 12.12
C PHE A 76 8.68 2.37 11.43
N SER A 77 7.47 2.23 10.88
CA SER A 77 7.05 1.03 10.14
C SER A 77 7.62 1.04 8.72
N SER A 78 8.57 0.15 8.45
CA SER A 78 8.92 -0.26 7.09
C SER A 78 8.00 -1.41 6.69
N TRP A 79 7.17 -1.29 5.64
CA TRP A 79 6.61 -2.50 5.04
C TRP A 79 7.49 -3.00 3.94
N ARG A 80 7.35 -4.30 3.71
CA ARG A 80 7.77 -4.95 2.49
C ARG A 80 6.51 -5.25 1.69
N ILE A 81 6.48 -4.94 0.40
CA ILE A 81 5.46 -5.55 -0.47
C ILE A 81 5.73 -7.06 -0.49
N VAL A 82 4.88 -7.80 0.22
CA VAL A 82 4.96 -9.26 0.30
C VAL A 82 4.39 -9.89 -0.97
N PRO A 83 4.88 -11.05 -1.42
CA PRO A 83 4.41 -11.71 -2.64
C PRO A 83 2.90 -11.98 -2.67
N SER A 84 2.26 -12.14 -1.49
CA SER A 84 0.81 -12.32 -1.38
C SER A 84 0.01 -11.11 -1.89
N PHE A 85 0.63 -9.92 -1.97
CA PHE A 85 -0.02 -8.72 -2.48
C PHE A 85 -0.42 -8.86 -3.95
N ALA A 86 0.41 -9.49 -4.78
CA ALA A 86 0.13 -9.75 -6.19
C ALA A 86 -1.04 -10.73 -6.41
N GLY A 87 -1.46 -11.45 -5.37
CA GLY A 87 -2.60 -12.37 -5.41
C GLY A 87 -3.97 -11.69 -5.43
N LEU A 88 -4.05 -10.37 -5.24
CA LEU A 88 -5.31 -9.62 -5.28
C LEU A 88 -5.78 -9.34 -6.71
N ARG A 89 -6.41 -10.34 -7.34
CA ARG A 89 -6.73 -10.37 -8.78
C ARG A 89 -7.68 -9.26 -9.26
N LYS A 90 -8.51 -8.69 -8.39
CA LYS A 90 -9.43 -7.58 -8.76
C LYS A 90 -9.04 -6.22 -8.20
N LEU A 91 -7.89 -6.09 -7.56
CA LEU A 91 -7.50 -4.82 -6.94
C LEU A 91 -7.18 -3.78 -8.00
N ARG A 92 -7.96 -2.69 -8.04
CA ARG A 92 -7.77 -1.58 -8.99
C ARG A 92 -7.21 -0.33 -8.33
N ARG A 93 -7.47 -0.14 -7.03
CA ARG A 93 -7.07 1.05 -6.28
C ARG A 93 -6.33 0.66 -5.01
N LEU A 94 -5.12 1.21 -4.85
CA LEU A 94 -4.27 1.02 -3.67
C LEU A 94 -3.93 2.38 -3.05
N HIS A 95 -4.32 2.61 -1.81
CA HIS A 95 -3.99 3.81 -1.06
C HIS A 95 -3.14 3.42 0.15
N VAL A 96 -1.91 3.90 0.26
CA VAL A 96 -0.97 3.48 1.31
C VAL A 96 -0.18 4.66 1.85
N ASP A 97 0.24 4.63 3.12
CA ASP A 97 1.20 5.63 3.61
C ASP A 97 2.59 5.38 2.98
N GLY A 98 3.25 6.45 2.56
CA GLY A 98 4.53 6.38 1.87
C GLY A 98 5.65 5.71 2.69
N PHE A 99 5.69 5.87 4.03
CA PHE A 99 6.73 5.24 4.86
C PHE A 99 6.70 3.71 4.78
N LEU A 100 5.53 3.19 4.47
CA LEU A 100 5.25 1.77 4.43
C LEU A 100 5.89 1.15 3.20
N LEU A 101 6.21 1.91 2.16
CA LEU A 101 6.60 1.31 0.89
C LEU A 101 8.12 1.16 0.76
N GLN A 102 8.71 0.15 1.40
CA GLN A 102 9.97 -0.43 0.93
C GLN A 102 9.66 -1.54 -0.06
N LEU A 103 9.80 -1.22 -1.35
CA LEU A 103 10.01 -2.27 -2.34
C LEU A 103 11.27 -3.02 -1.92
N ALA A 104 11.16 -4.34 -1.76
CA ALA A 104 12.31 -5.16 -1.44
C ALA A 104 13.36 -4.95 -2.53
N HIS A 105 14.41 -4.18 -2.22
CA HIS A 105 15.52 -3.95 -3.14
C HIS A 105 16.10 -5.32 -3.51
N ARG A 106 16.11 -5.65 -4.80
CA ARG A 106 16.61 -6.93 -5.30
C ARG A 106 17.93 -6.73 -6.03
N GLU A 107 18.99 -7.23 -5.42
CA GLU A 107 20.13 -7.68 -6.20
C GLU A 107 19.76 -9.01 -6.88
N GLY A 108 19.65 -9.01 -8.21
CA GLY A 108 20.11 -10.14 -9.02
C GLY A 108 19.22 -11.36 -9.30
N GLN A 109 17.89 -11.36 -9.07
CA GLN A 109 17.04 -12.49 -9.53
C GLN A 109 15.69 -12.07 -10.09
N SER A 110 15.27 -12.73 -11.19
CA SER A 110 13.95 -12.58 -11.82
C SER A 110 12.85 -12.84 -10.80
N THR A 111 11.93 -11.87 -10.69
CA THR A 111 10.95 -11.80 -9.60
C THR A 111 9.54 -11.94 -10.18
N PRO A 112 8.63 -12.70 -9.54
CA PRO A 112 7.19 -12.58 -9.83
C PRO A 112 6.70 -11.13 -9.64
N PRO A 113 5.58 -10.74 -10.28
CA PRO A 113 5.04 -9.39 -10.17
C PRO A 113 4.81 -9.03 -8.70
N LEU A 114 5.28 -7.84 -8.30
CA LEU A 114 5.13 -7.32 -6.93
C LEU A 114 3.75 -6.69 -6.71
N LEU A 115 3.13 -6.19 -7.78
CA LEU A 115 1.82 -5.55 -7.76
C LEU A 115 0.79 -6.39 -8.53
N PRO A 116 -0.50 -6.36 -8.16
CA PRO A 116 -1.56 -6.90 -9.00
C PRO A 116 -1.54 -6.31 -10.40
N THR A 117 -1.69 -7.14 -11.43
CA THR A 117 -1.75 -6.70 -12.83
C THR A 117 -3.01 -5.92 -13.18
N THR A 118 -4.01 -5.91 -12.29
CA THR A 118 -5.24 -5.15 -12.42
C THR A 118 -5.21 -3.79 -11.73
N LEU A 119 -4.07 -3.45 -11.11
CA LEU A 119 -3.90 -2.20 -10.39
C LEU A 119 -3.85 -1.01 -11.37
N GLU A 120 -4.75 -0.05 -11.19
CA GLU A 120 -4.89 1.11 -12.09
C GLU A 120 -4.49 2.42 -11.41
N GLU A 121 -4.68 2.50 -10.09
CA GLU A 121 -4.44 3.69 -9.28
C GLU A 121 -3.65 3.36 -8.02
N VAL A 122 -2.61 4.15 -7.77
CA VAL A 122 -1.85 4.15 -6.52
C VAL A 122 -1.90 5.54 -5.90
N ARG A 123 -2.30 5.63 -4.62
CA ARG A 123 -2.25 6.85 -3.82
C ARG A 123 -1.30 6.66 -2.65
N LEU A 124 -0.42 7.62 -2.46
CA LEU A 124 0.54 7.65 -1.36
C LEU A 124 0.13 8.76 -0.40
N HIS A 125 -0.27 8.40 0.81
CA HIS A 125 -0.51 9.35 1.87
C HIS A 125 0.85 9.77 2.44
N SER A 126 1.21 11.06 2.32
CA SER A 126 2.49 11.54 2.85
C SER A 126 2.44 11.59 4.38
N THR A 127 3.29 10.78 5.01
CA THR A 127 3.96 11.22 6.23
C THR A 127 5.47 11.33 5.97
N SER A 128 6.09 12.24 6.69
CA SER A 128 7.42 12.83 6.51
C SER A 128 8.61 11.86 6.59
N GLY A 129 9.08 11.24 5.49
CA GLY A 129 10.36 10.51 5.56
C GLY A 129 10.70 9.55 4.43
N VAL A 130 9.86 9.40 3.42
CA VAL A 130 10.16 8.53 2.28
C VAL A 130 11.21 9.14 1.39
N ARG A 131 12.30 8.41 1.16
CA ARG A 131 13.36 8.83 0.23
C ARG A 131 12.82 8.79 -1.19
N LEU A 132 13.00 9.86 -1.95
CA LEU A 132 12.54 10.01 -3.35
C LEU A 132 12.86 8.83 -4.27
N ALA A 133 13.98 8.14 -4.02
CA ALA A 133 14.37 6.94 -4.75
C ALA A 133 13.31 5.82 -4.67
N ALA A 134 12.61 5.67 -3.54
CA ALA A 134 11.55 4.68 -3.37
C ALA A 134 10.31 5.03 -4.21
N TYR A 135 9.98 6.33 -4.34
CA TYR A 135 8.87 6.76 -5.19
C TYR A 135 9.17 6.60 -6.68
N ARG A 136 10.41 6.85 -7.12
CA ARG A 136 10.82 6.58 -8.50
C ARG A 136 10.66 5.10 -8.85
N MET A 137 11.21 4.21 -8.02
CA MET A 137 11.11 2.77 -8.24
C MET A 137 9.65 2.31 -8.26
N LEU A 138 8.79 2.88 -7.41
CA LEU A 138 7.36 2.58 -7.43
C LEU A 138 6.66 3.03 -8.70
N LEU A 139 6.99 4.21 -9.24
CA LEU A 139 6.47 4.66 -10.53
C LEU A 139 6.87 3.71 -11.66
N GLU A 140 8.14 3.28 -11.68
CA GLU A 140 8.66 2.35 -12.69
C GLU A 140 7.93 0.99 -12.61
N VAL A 141 7.91 0.37 -11.42
CA VAL A 141 7.24 -0.93 -11.20
C VAL A 141 5.73 -0.83 -11.45
N GLY A 142 5.11 0.27 -11.03
CA GLY A 142 3.69 0.50 -11.28
C GLY A 142 3.39 0.64 -12.77
N LYS A 143 4.23 1.37 -13.51
CA LYS A 143 4.09 1.49 -14.96
C LYS A 143 4.21 0.14 -15.66
N GLU A 144 5.22 -0.66 -15.30
CA GLU A 144 5.39 -2.03 -15.81
C GLU A 144 4.17 -2.91 -15.50
N SER A 145 3.51 -2.66 -14.38
CA SER A 145 2.31 -3.38 -13.94
C SER A 145 1.00 -2.84 -14.54
N GLY A 146 1.05 -1.78 -15.35
CA GLY A 146 -0.12 -1.19 -16.01
C GLY A 146 -0.84 -0.07 -15.23
N VAL A 147 -0.26 0.41 -14.12
CA VAL A 147 -0.81 1.54 -13.34
C VAL A 147 -0.85 2.80 -14.19
N LYS A 148 -2.01 3.47 -14.22
CA LYS A 148 -2.26 4.65 -15.05
C LYS A 148 -2.14 5.95 -14.27
N ARG A 149 -2.47 5.90 -12.98
CA ARG A 149 -2.55 7.07 -12.12
C ARG A 149 -1.80 6.87 -10.81
N PHE A 150 -0.98 7.86 -10.50
CA PHE A 150 -0.30 7.99 -9.23
C PHE A 150 -0.72 9.29 -8.54
N MET A 151 -1.06 9.19 -7.27
CA MET A 151 -1.46 10.32 -6.45
C MET A 151 -0.56 10.39 -5.22
N ILE A 152 -0.09 11.56 -4.84
CA ILE A 152 0.70 11.75 -3.63
C ILE A 152 0.08 12.89 -2.84
N ASP A 153 -0.44 12.60 -1.66
CA ASP A 153 -1.00 13.64 -0.80
C ASP A 153 0.13 14.39 -0.11
N VAL A 154 0.52 15.55 -0.61
CA VAL A 154 1.60 16.34 -0.01
C VAL A 154 1.08 17.06 1.25
N LYS A 155 1.53 16.65 2.44
CA LYS A 155 1.24 17.41 3.68
C LYS A 155 2.05 18.72 3.69
N GLU A 156 1.34 19.84 3.69
CA GLU A 156 1.85 21.23 3.61
C GLU A 156 2.86 21.67 4.70
N GLY A 157 3.15 20.82 5.69
CA GLY A 157 4.05 21.16 6.80
C GLY A 157 5.54 21.30 6.44
N TYR A 158 5.98 20.85 5.27
CA TYR A 158 7.36 20.98 4.82
C TYR A 158 7.46 22.05 3.73
N ARG A 159 7.88 23.26 4.09
CA ARG A 159 8.10 24.41 3.17
C ARG A 159 9.05 24.16 2.00
N PHE A 160 9.74 23.02 1.95
CA PHE A 160 10.64 22.59 0.86
C PHE A 160 10.17 21.32 0.13
N ALA A 161 8.96 20.82 0.42
CA ALA A 161 8.43 19.60 -0.17
C ALA A 161 8.32 19.69 -1.70
N TYR A 162 7.98 20.85 -2.25
CA TYR A 162 7.83 21.04 -3.70
C TYR A 162 9.13 20.78 -4.48
N LEU A 163 10.28 21.29 -4.00
CA LEU A 163 11.62 21.01 -4.58
C LEU A 163 12.01 19.53 -4.44
N THR A 164 11.40 18.84 -3.47
CA THR A 164 11.63 17.41 -3.26
C THR A 164 10.91 16.59 -4.34
N TYR A 165 9.73 17.02 -4.83
CA TYR A 165 8.93 16.23 -5.78
C TYR A 165 9.16 16.54 -7.26
N GLU A 166 9.90 17.59 -7.63
CA GLU A 166 10.19 17.92 -9.03
C GLU A 166 10.82 16.75 -9.83
N PRO A 167 11.87 16.05 -9.32
CA PRO A 167 12.41 14.88 -10.02
C PRO A 167 11.39 13.74 -10.19
N LEU A 168 10.38 13.68 -9.33
CA LEU A 168 9.33 12.68 -9.38
C LEU A 168 8.29 13.01 -10.45
N LEU A 169 7.91 14.28 -10.56
CA LEU A 169 7.06 14.79 -11.65
C LEU A 169 7.71 14.58 -13.02
N GLU A 170 9.02 14.84 -13.15
CA GLU A 170 9.77 14.57 -14.38
C GLU A 170 9.76 13.08 -14.73
N THR A 171 9.94 12.22 -13.74
CA THR A 171 9.90 10.76 -13.93
C THR A 171 8.50 10.29 -14.34
N ALA A 172 7.44 10.79 -13.71
CA ALA A 172 6.07 10.44 -14.10
C ALA A 172 5.75 10.88 -15.53
N LYS A 173 6.21 12.08 -15.91
CA LYS A 173 6.08 12.60 -17.28
C LYS A 173 6.82 11.73 -18.30
N SER A 174 8.05 11.30 -18.02
CA SER A 174 8.82 10.43 -18.93
C SER A 174 8.19 9.04 -19.09
N LEU A 175 7.55 8.52 -18.03
CA LEU A 175 6.85 7.24 -18.04
C LEU A 175 5.41 7.32 -18.61
N GLY A 176 4.92 8.53 -18.93
CA GLY A 176 3.55 8.75 -19.39
C GLY A 176 2.51 8.30 -18.36
N VAL A 177 2.76 8.63 -17.08
CA VAL A 177 1.91 8.30 -15.94
C VAL A 177 1.24 9.58 -15.46
N GLU A 178 -0.07 9.55 -15.22
CA GLU A 178 -0.78 10.68 -14.62
C GLU A 178 -0.33 10.82 -13.16
N MET A 179 0.19 12.00 -12.80
CA MET A 179 0.60 12.30 -11.43
C MET A 179 -0.23 13.45 -10.87
N VAL A 180 -0.83 13.22 -9.70
CA VAL A 180 -1.58 14.21 -8.94
C VAL A 180 -0.84 14.46 -7.62
N LEU A 181 -0.50 15.72 -7.34
CA LEU A 181 0.06 16.18 -6.07
C LEU A 181 -1.00 16.84 -5.19
#